data_AF-A0A8T5LW86-F1
#
_entry.id   AF-A0A8T5LW86-F1
#
_cell.length_a   1.000
_cell.length_b   1.000
_cell.length_c   1.000
_cell.angle_alpha   90.00
_cell.angle_beta   90.00
_cell.angle_gamma   90.00
#
_symmetry.space_group_name_H-M   'P 1'
#
loop_
_entity.id
_entity.type
_entity.pdbx_description
1 polymer ?
#
loop_
_entity_poly.entity_id
_entity_poly.type
_entity_poly.pdbx_seq_one_letter_code
_entity_poly.pdbx_strand_id
1 'polypeptide(L)'
;MNSILSNIKKFFDSKFNVYLVIALTIMGGLAFFLTGETSSQIDSSGKLTIHFFYLPACPHCSEQKPVYFDVKEERTDVTFYEHDASSQEGSQLFYQMARDAGLDTSRLGVPIIFVGKHALIGVQSKEQIISAIDNCINNCKGDEYHSETTQEVKSGFSDYELPFIGRTNLTKWSLPTLAIVLGAIDGFNPCAMWVLVYLIGLLIGVKDKKKVWIIVGSFVLASGILYFLFMTAWINIFLFVGYIRILTILIGLIALGGGVLSLKEYFTTKDALVCEVGDANSHKNTMNKIKKI
;
A
#
# COMPACT_ATOMS: atom_id res chain seq x y z
N MET A 1 30.77 13.83 16.63
CA MET A 1 30.86 12.36 16.75
C MET A 1 30.69 11.87 18.20
N ASN A 2 31.37 12.46 19.20
CA ASN A 2 31.32 11.99 20.61
C ASN A 2 29.94 12.09 21.31
N SER A 3 29.09 13.06 20.94
CA SER A 3 27.75 13.23 21.55
C SER A 3 26.74 12.16 21.07
N ILE A 4 26.84 11.75 19.81
CA ILE A 4 25.93 10.73 19.23
C ILE A 4 26.26 9.35 19.80
N LEU A 5 27.54 9.01 19.91
CA LEU A 5 28.02 7.76 20.51
C LEU A 5 27.64 7.62 21.98
N SER A 6 27.66 8.73 22.75
CA SER A 6 27.24 8.68 24.16
C SER A 6 25.72 8.52 24.31
N ASN A 7 24.92 9.16 23.45
CA ASN A 7 23.47 9.01 23.43
C ASN A 7 23.03 7.59 23.03
N ILE A 8 23.71 6.97 22.05
CA ILE A 8 23.49 5.57 21.69
C ILE A 8 23.81 4.66 22.87
N LYS A 9 24.94 4.90 23.56
CA LYS A 9 25.34 4.09 24.71
C LYS A 9 24.34 4.16 25.86
N LYS A 10 23.81 5.36 26.17
CA LYS A 10 22.73 5.56 27.16
C LYS A 10 21.43 4.87 26.74
N PHE A 11 21.10 4.87 25.46
CA PHE A 11 19.90 4.21 24.96
C PHE A 11 19.94 2.69 25.14
N PHE A 12 21.10 2.06 24.89
CA PHE A 12 21.31 0.62 25.07
C PHE A 12 21.58 0.19 26.52
N ASP A 13 21.71 1.13 27.47
CA ASP A 13 21.91 0.82 28.89
C ASP A 13 20.62 0.28 29.55
N SER A 14 19.46 0.66 29.00
CA SER A 14 18.15 0.17 29.41
C SER A 14 17.92 -1.25 28.86
N LYS A 15 17.85 -2.25 29.76
CA LYS A 15 17.52 -3.65 29.39
C LYS A 15 16.27 -3.73 28.51
N PHE A 16 15.25 -2.92 28.77
CA PHE A 16 14.04 -2.85 27.95
C PHE A 16 14.33 -2.43 26.51
N ASN A 17 15.18 -1.41 26.30
CA ASN A 17 15.48 -0.90 24.96
C ASN A 17 16.28 -1.94 24.16
N VAL A 18 17.16 -2.69 24.83
CA VAL A 18 17.90 -3.81 24.22
C VAL A 18 16.92 -4.90 23.77
N TYR A 19 16.01 -5.35 24.63
CA TYR A 19 15.01 -6.36 24.27
C TYR A 19 14.07 -5.88 23.16
N LEU A 20 13.71 -4.60 23.14
CA LEU A 20 12.89 -4.00 22.09
C LEU A 20 13.59 -4.04 20.73
N VAL A 21 14.86 -3.66 20.67
CA VAL A 21 15.66 -3.73 19.43
C VAL A 21 15.78 -5.17 18.96
N ILE A 22 16.08 -6.11 19.87
CA ILE A 22 16.16 -7.54 19.53
C ILE A 22 14.82 -8.05 18.98
N ALA A 23 13.70 -7.76 19.65
CA ALA A 23 12.37 -8.17 19.19
C ALA A 23 12.02 -7.60 17.81
N LEU A 24 12.30 -6.31 17.56
CA LEU A 24 12.08 -5.67 16.27
C LEU A 24 12.95 -6.29 15.16
N THR A 25 14.21 -6.62 15.47
CA THR A 25 15.10 -7.28 14.49
C THR A 25 14.66 -8.71 14.16
N ILE A 26 14.22 -9.48 15.16
CA ILE A 26 13.68 -10.84 14.95
C ILE A 26 12.39 -10.76 14.14
N MET A 27 11.49 -9.86 14.48
CA MET A 27 10.21 -9.67 13.77
C MET A 27 10.42 -9.20 12.33
N GLY A 28 11.37 -8.28 12.10
CA GLY A 28 11.77 -7.84 10.76
C GLY A 28 12.36 -8.98 9.92
N GLY A 29 13.24 -9.78 10.51
CA GLY A 29 13.80 -10.97 9.87
C GLY A 29 12.71 -12.00 9.54
N LEU A 30 11.83 -12.32 10.49
CA LEU A 30 10.73 -13.26 10.30
C LEU A 30 9.75 -12.78 9.21
N ALA A 31 9.41 -11.49 9.18
CA ALA A 31 8.58 -10.92 8.12
C ALA A 31 9.25 -11.00 6.75
N PHE A 32 10.58 -10.86 6.69
CA PHE A 32 11.35 -11.04 5.46
C PHE A 32 11.39 -12.50 4.99
N PHE A 33 11.46 -13.47 5.90
CA PHE A 33 11.45 -14.90 5.56
C PHE A 33 10.05 -15.45 5.24
N LEU A 34 9.01 -15.08 5.99
CA LEU A 34 7.64 -15.59 5.82
C LEU A 34 6.97 -15.17 4.50
N THR A 35 7.48 -14.10 3.88
CA THR A 35 7.01 -13.66 2.56
C THR A 35 8.08 -13.88 1.48
N GLY A 36 9.06 -14.75 1.71
CA GLY A 36 10.00 -15.20 0.67
C GLY A 36 9.26 -15.93 -0.44
N GLU A 37 9.38 -15.45 -1.67
CA GLU A 37 8.73 -16.02 -2.84
C GLU A 37 9.34 -17.39 -3.16
N THR A 38 8.51 -18.43 -3.11
CA THR A 38 8.86 -19.76 -3.64
C THR A 38 8.73 -19.69 -5.16
N SER A 39 9.83 -19.40 -5.85
CA SER A 39 9.89 -19.48 -7.31
C SER A 39 9.59 -20.92 -7.75
N SER A 40 8.47 -21.10 -8.44
CA SER A 40 8.06 -22.40 -8.99
C SER A 40 8.48 -22.47 -10.45
N GLN A 41 9.39 -23.40 -10.74
CA GLN A 41 9.91 -23.68 -12.09
C GLN A 41 8.82 -24.24 -13.01
N ILE A 42 8.95 -23.90 -14.29
CA ILE A 42 8.08 -24.28 -15.41
C ILE A 42 8.15 -25.80 -15.62
N ASP A 43 7.00 -26.47 -15.61
CA ASP A 43 6.90 -27.87 -16.01
C ASP A 43 6.68 -27.96 -17.53
N SER A 44 7.45 -28.83 -18.18
CA SER A 44 7.39 -29.12 -19.62
C SER A 44 6.50 -30.34 -19.89
N SER A 45 5.45 -30.53 -19.10
CA SER A 45 4.48 -31.60 -19.35
C SER A 45 3.48 -31.09 -20.39
N GLY A 46 3.39 -31.74 -21.55
CA GLY A 46 2.50 -31.36 -22.66
C GLY A 46 0.99 -31.47 -22.38
N LYS A 47 0.57 -31.23 -21.13
CA LYS A 47 -0.81 -31.02 -20.68
C LYS A 47 -1.17 -29.53 -20.78
N LEU A 48 -2.44 -29.23 -20.96
CA LEU A 48 -2.95 -27.85 -20.93
C LEU A 48 -2.65 -27.22 -19.56
N THR A 49 -2.05 -26.03 -19.55
CA THR A 49 -1.74 -25.28 -18.33
C THR A 49 -2.75 -24.15 -18.10
N ILE A 50 -3.18 -24.01 -16.85
CA ILE A 50 -4.12 -22.99 -16.38
C ILE A 50 -3.38 -22.09 -15.41
N HIS A 51 -3.40 -20.77 -15.66
CA HIS A 51 -2.68 -19.79 -14.84
C HIS A 51 -3.68 -18.85 -14.16
N PHE A 52 -3.71 -18.85 -12.82
CA PHE A 52 -4.51 -17.93 -12.02
C PHE A 52 -3.65 -16.81 -11.46
N PHE A 53 -3.98 -15.56 -11.81
CA PHE A 53 -3.32 -14.36 -11.31
C PHE A 53 -4.16 -13.66 -10.25
N TYR A 54 -3.54 -13.35 -9.12
CA TYR A 54 -4.19 -12.69 -7.98
C TYR A 54 -3.28 -11.63 -7.35
N LEU A 55 -3.87 -10.80 -6.48
CA LEU A 55 -3.13 -9.93 -5.55
C LEU A 55 -3.48 -10.34 -4.12
N PRO A 56 -2.54 -10.34 -3.15
CA PRO A 56 -2.80 -10.79 -1.79
C PRO A 56 -3.95 -10.03 -1.08
N ALA A 57 -4.13 -8.75 -1.41
CA ALA A 57 -5.13 -7.88 -0.79
C ALA A 57 -6.40 -7.67 -1.65
N CYS A 58 -6.65 -8.53 -2.63
CA CYS A 58 -7.78 -8.41 -3.56
C CYS A 58 -9.02 -9.18 -3.06
N PRO A 59 -10.14 -8.50 -2.72
CA PRO A 59 -11.35 -9.16 -2.21
C PRO A 59 -11.95 -10.15 -3.20
N HIS A 60 -12.06 -9.77 -4.48
CA HIS A 60 -12.57 -10.64 -5.54
C HIS A 60 -11.67 -11.85 -5.80
N CYS A 61 -10.36 -11.73 -5.54
CA CYS A 61 -9.43 -12.84 -5.64
C CYS A 61 -9.65 -13.83 -4.49
N SER A 62 -9.98 -13.33 -3.29
CA SER A 62 -10.38 -14.17 -2.16
C SER A 62 -11.70 -14.91 -2.42
N GLU A 63 -12.63 -14.31 -3.16
CA GLU A 63 -13.88 -14.94 -3.60
C GLU A 63 -13.63 -16.01 -4.68
N GLN A 64 -12.75 -15.74 -5.64
CA GLN A 64 -12.43 -16.68 -6.73
C GLN A 64 -11.65 -17.91 -6.26
N LYS A 65 -10.76 -17.74 -5.28
CA LYS A 65 -9.81 -18.76 -4.84
C LYS A 65 -10.45 -20.12 -4.46
N PRO A 66 -11.53 -20.20 -3.64
CA PRO A 66 -12.19 -21.48 -3.37
C PRO A 66 -12.74 -22.16 -4.63
N VAL A 67 -13.40 -21.40 -5.52
CA VAL A 67 -13.95 -21.95 -6.77
C VAL A 67 -12.84 -22.50 -7.67
N TYR A 68 -11.71 -21.80 -7.74
CA TYR A 68 -10.54 -22.26 -8.49
C TYR A 68 -9.95 -23.56 -7.92
N PHE A 69 -9.87 -23.68 -6.59
CA PHE A 69 -9.41 -24.90 -5.93
C PHE A 69 -10.35 -26.09 -6.16
N ASP A 70 -11.66 -25.88 -6.10
CA ASP A 70 -12.65 -26.93 -6.38
C ASP A 70 -12.47 -27.48 -7.80
N VAL A 71 -12.22 -26.62 -8.79
CA VAL A 71 -11.94 -27.05 -10.17
C VAL A 71 -10.60 -27.78 -10.27
N LYS A 72 -9.57 -27.30 -9.57
CA LYS A 72 -8.24 -27.92 -9.54
C LYS A 72 -8.26 -29.34 -8.96
N GLU A 73 -9.10 -29.60 -7.97
CA GLU A 73 -9.28 -30.95 -7.40
C GLU A 73 -10.06 -31.88 -8.35
N GLU A 74 -11.03 -31.35 -9.10
CA GLU A 74 -11.86 -32.14 -10.02
C GLU A 74 -11.14 -32.46 -11.34
N ARG A 75 -10.25 -31.57 -11.81
CA ARG A 75 -9.60 -31.65 -13.13
C ARG A 75 -8.12 -32.02 -13.03
N THR A 76 -7.83 -33.33 -13.09
CA THR A 76 -6.44 -33.87 -13.07
C THR A 76 -5.81 -34.03 -14.47
N ASP A 77 -6.60 -33.77 -15.51
CA ASP A 77 -6.22 -33.78 -16.91
C ASP A 77 -5.43 -32.52 -17.35
N VAL A 78 -5.45 -31.46 -16.53
CA VAL A 78 -4.76 -30.18 -16.77
C VAL A 78 -3.88 -29.78 -15.57
N THR A 79 -2.95 -28.85 -15.76
CA THR A 79 -2.03 -28.38 -14.71
C THR A 79 -2.37 -26.96 -14.28
N PHE A 80 -2.50 -26.71 -12.98
CA PHE A 80 -2.90 -25.42 -12.42
C PHE A 80 -1.73 -24.70 -11.72
N TYR A 81 -1.50 -23.44 -12.09
CA TYR A 81 -0.50 -22.55 -11.48
C TYR A 81 -1.14 -21.30 -10.90
N GLU A 82 -0.60 -20.83 -9.78
CA GLU A 82 -1.04 -19.62 -9.09
C GLU A 82 0.09 -18.60 -9.06
N HIS A 83 -0.20 -17.37 -9.45
CA HIS A 83 0.78 -16.30 -9.60
C HIS A 83 0.33 -15.04 -8.84
N ASP A 84 1.20 -14.53 -7.98
CA ASP A 84 1.00 -13.23 -7.34
C ASP A 84 1.41 -12.12 -8.32
N ALA A 85 0.44 -11.36 -8.85
CA ALA A 85 0.65 -10.28 -9.80
C ALA A 85 1.37 -9.05 -9.19
N SER A 86 1.57 -9.00 -7.86
CA SER A 86 2.40 -7.98 -7.19
C SER A 86 3.88 -8.35 -7.14
N SER A 87 4.22 -9.63 -7.34
CA SER A 87 5.60 -10.09 -7.47
C SER A 87 6.22 -9.62 -8.78
N GLN A 88 7.55 -9.48 -8.83
CA GLN A 88 8.24 -9.11 -10.06
C GLN A 88 8.03 -10.15 -11.17
N GLU A 89 8.20 -11.44 -10.84
CA GLU A 89 8.05 -12.55 -11.78
C GLU A 89 6.58 -12.70 -12.25
N GLY A 90 5.64 -12.69 -11.30
CA GLY A 90 4.21 -12.82 -11.59
C GLY A 90 3.65 -11.62 -12.37
N SER A 91 4.11 -10.40 -12.08
CA SER A 91 3.72 -9.21 -12.85
C SER A 91 4.21 -9.28 -14.30
N GLN A 92 5.45 -9.70 -14.53
CA GLN A 92 6.01 -9.86 -15.87
C GLN A 92 5.25 -10.92 -16.67
N LEU A 93 4.99 -12.08 -16.07
CA LEU A 93 4.22 -13.15 -16.70
C LEU A 93 2.77 -12.72 -16.96
N PHE A 94 2.14 -12.01 -16.03
CA PHE A 94 0.78 -11.50 -16.18
C PHE A 94 0.65 -10.60 -17.41
N TYR A 95 1.54 -9.62 -17.55
CA TYR A 95 1.54 -8.71 -18.71
C TYR A 95 1.92 -9.42 -20.01
N GLN A 96 2.77 -10.45 -19.96
CA GLN A 96 3.09 -11.26 -21.12
C GLN A 96 1.86 -12.05 -21.61
N MET A 97 1.24 -12.83 -20.72
CA MET A 97 0.06 -13.63 -21.07
C MET A 97 -1.12 -12.76 -21.50
N ALA A 98 -1.29 -11.58 -20.89
CA ALA A 98 -2.33 -10.65 -21.32
C ALA A 98 -2.10 -10.11 -22.75
N ARG A 99 -0.84 -9.82 -23.14
CA ARG A 99 -0.50 -9.44 -24.51
C ARG A 99 -0.73 -10.58 -25.49
N ASP A 100 -0.32 -11.79 -25.12
CA ASP A 100 -0.47 -12.99 -25.96
C ASP A 100 -1.95 -13.36 -26.15
N ALA A 101 -2.81 -12.99 -25.19
CA ALA A 101 -4.26 -13.10 -25.26
C ALA A 101 -4.95 -11.92 -25.98
N GLY A 102 -4.20 -10.91 -26.44
CA GLY A 102 -4.72 -9.74 -27.16
C GLY A 102 -5.47 -8.72 -26.28
N LEU A 103 -5.23 -8.71 -24.97
CA LEU A 103 -5.90 -7.79 -24.04
C LEU A 103 -5.22 -6.41 -24.01
N ASP A 104 -6.01 -5.36 -23.80
CA ASP A 104 -5.50 -4.02 -23.52
C ASP A 104 -4.87 -3.97 -22.12
N THR A 105 -3.54 -3.88 -22.09
CA THR A 105 -2.77 -3.87 -20.84
C THR A 105 -2.95 -2.62 -19.98
N SER A 106 -3.58 -1.56 -20.51
CA SER A 106 -3.77 -0.30 -19.79
C SER A 106 -4.87 -0.38 -18.71
N ARG A 107 -5.75 -1.38 -18.76
CA ARG A 107 -6.92 -1.50 -17.87
C ARG A 107 -7.11 -2.90 -17.26
N LEU A 108 -6.04 -3.68 -17.18
CA LEU A 108 -6.09 -5.01 -16.57
C LEU A 108 -6.22 -4.93 -15.04
N GLY A 109 -6.95 -5.87 -14.48
CA GLY A 109 -7.05 -6.10 -13.05
C GLY A 109 -7.11 -7.59 -12.76
N VAL A 110 -7.04 -7.99 -11.50
CA VAL A 110 -7.20 -9.37 -11.02
C VAL A 110 -8.54 -9.52 -10.28
N PRO A 111 -9.10 -10.74 -10.13
CA PRO A 111 -8.59 -12.03 -10.59
C PRO A 111 -8.67 -12.21 -12.11
N ILE A 112 -7.69 -12.89 -12.69
CA ILE A 112 -7.74 -13.38 -14.08
C ILE A 112 -7.26 -14.83 -14.12
N ILE A 113 -7.99 -15.68 -14.85
CA ILE A 113 -7.60 -17.06 -15.13
C ILE A 113 -7.30 -17.18 -16.62
N PHE A 114 -6.09 -17.60 -16.98
CA PHE A 114 -5.72 -17.92 -18.35
C PHE A 114 -5.86 -19.43 -18.60
N VAL A 115 -6.60 -19.77 -19.65
CA VAL A 115 -6.76 -21.12 -20.20
C VAL A 115 -6.13 -21.10 -21.59
N GLY A 116 -4.84 -21.43 -21.69
CA GLY A 116 -4.07 -21.19 -22.91
C GLY A 116 -4.01 -19.69 -23.26
N LYS A 117 -4.45 -19.31 -24.47
CA LYS A 117 -4.57 -17.90 -24.90
C LYS A 117 -5.90 -17.24 -24.51
N HIS A 118 -6.83 -17.98 -23.92
CA HIS A 118 -8.12 -17.45 -23.50
C HIS A 118 -8.03 -16.90 -22.07
N ALA A 119 -8.47 -15.66 -21.86
CA ALA A 119 -8.45 -15.00 -20.57
C ALA A 119 -9.86 -14.84 -20.01
N LEU A 120 -10.09 -15.35 -18.81
CA LEU A 120 -11.31 -15.16 -18.04
C LEU A 120 -11.07 -14.04 -17.02
N ILE A 121 -11.72 -12.90 -17.25
CA ILE A 121 -11.50 -11.67 -16.45
C ILE A 121 -12.54 -11.55 -15.35
N GLY A 122 -12.10 -11.28 -14.12
CA GLY A 122 -12.98 -11.12 -12.96
C GLY A 122 -13.39 -12.46 -12.34
N VAL A 123 -14.38 -12.41 -11.44
CA VAL A 123 -14.88 -13.60 -10.75
C VAL A 123 -15.68 -14.49 -11.72
N GLN A 124 -15.35 -15.77 -11.74
CA GLN A 124 -15.90 -16.82 -12.58
C GLN A 124 -16.50 -17.91 -11.70
N SER A 125 -17.66 -18.40 -12.12
CA SER A 125 -18.27 -19.61 -11.58
C SER A 125 -17.49 -20.85 -11.98
N LYS A 126 -17.71 -21.94 -11.24
CA LYS A 126 -17.10 -23.24 -11.50
C LYS A 126 -17.40 -23.72 -12.92
N GLU A 127 -18.65 -23.56 -13.36
CA GLU A 127 -19.14 -23.97 -14.67
C GLU A 127 -18.45 -23.22 -15.81
N GLN A 128 -18.20 -21.92 -15.63
CA GLN A 128 -17.49 -21.10 -16.63
C GLN A 128 -16.04 -21.54 -16.79
N ILE A 129 -15.35 -21.83 -15.69
CA ILE A 129 -13.95 -22.29 -15.74
C ILE A 129 -13.87 -23.66 -16.41
N ILE A 130 -14.72 -24.61 -16.00
CA ILE A 130 -14.76 -25.96 -16.58
C ILE A 130 -15.08 -25.88 -18.08
N SER A 131 -16.09 -25.09 -18.46
CA SER A 131 -16.45 -24.92 -19.88
C SER A 131 -15.31 -24.32 -20.70
N ALA A 132 -14.58 -23.34 -20.16
CA ALA A 132 -13.42 -22.77 -20.83
C ALA A 132 -12.30 -23.81 -21.02
N ILE A 133 -12.05 -24.65 -20.01
CA ILE A 133 -11.07 -25.74 -20.10
C ILE A 133 -11.50 -26.75 -21.16
N ASP A 134 -12.75 -27.21 -21.16
CA ASP A 134 -13.26 -28.20 -22.10
C ASP A 134 -13.24 -27.70 -23.55
N ASN A 135 -13.63 -26.44 -23.76
CA ASN A 135 -13.53 -25.80 -25.05
C ASN A 135 -12.07 -25.73 -25.51
N CYS A 136 -11.13 -25.43 -24.61
CA CYS A 136 -9.72 -25.34 -24.96
C CYS A 136 -9.09 -26.70 -25.27
N ILE A 137 -9.42 -27.76 -24.51
CA ILE A 137 -8.93 -29.11 -24.80
C ILE A 137 -9.32 -29.56 -26.22
N ASN A 138 -10.54 -29.23 -26.64
CA ASN A 138 -11.05 -29.61 -27.96
C ASN A 138 -10.56 -28.68 -29.09
N ASN A 139 -10.42 -27.37 -28.82
CA ASN A 139 -10.28 -26.35 -29.88
C ASN A 139 -9.08 -25.40 -29.76
N CYS A 140 -8.22 -25.47 -28.71
CA CYS A 140 -7.04 -24.60 -28.60
C CYS A 140 -5.89 -24.94 -29.57
N LYS A 141 -6.14 -25.75 -30.61
CA LYS A 141 -5.18 -25.98 -31.69
C LYS A 141 -5.32 -24.89 -32.75
N GLY A 142 -4.56 -23.81 -32.58
CA GLY A 142 -4.34 -22.80 -33.62
C GLY A 142 -4.68 -21.39 -33.16
N ASP A 143 -3.96 -20.42 -33.70
CA ASP A 143 -3.95 -19.00 -33.37
C ASP A 143 -5.26 -18.23 -33.66
N GLU A 144 -6.40 -18.93 -33.78
CA GLU A 144 -7.70 -18.36 -34.12
C GLU A 144 -8.77 -18.78 -33.12
N TYR A 145 -8.66 -18.25 -31.90
CA TYR A 145 -9.85 -18.03 -31.08
C TYR A 145 -9.81 -16.60 -30.54
N HIS A 146 -10.11 -15.65 -31.42
CA HIS A 146 -10.51 -14.32 -30.96
C HIS A 146 -11.83 -14.50 -30.21
N SER A 147 -11.83 -14.11 -28.95
CA SER A 147 -13.07 -14.05 -28.18
C SER A 147 -13.98 -13.01 -28.85
N GLU A 148 -14.95 -13.47 -29.64
CA GLU A 148 -16.06 -12.65 -30.13
C GLU A 148 -17.01 -12.23 -29.00
N THR A 149 -16.67 -12.52 -27.75
CA THR A 149 -17.31 -11.86 -26.63
C THR A 149 -16.51 -10.62 -26.28
N THR A 150 -16.79 -9.53 -27.01
CA THR A 150 -16.60 -8.18 -26.48
C THR A 150 -17.53 -8.02 -25.28
N GLN A 151 -17.25 -8.71 -24.19
CA GLN A 151 -17.76 -8.27 -22.90
C GLN A 151 -17.07 -6.94 -22.66
N GLU A 152 -17.85 -5.86 -22.72
CA GLU A 152 -17.43 -4.57 -22.22
C GLU A 152 -16.71 -4.80 -20.90
N VAL A 153 -15.40 -4.56 -20.90
CA VAL A 153 -14.58 -4.64 -19.70
C VAL A 153 -15.11 -3.55 -18.77
N LYS A 154 -16.09 -3.90 -17.93
CA LYS A 154 -16.46 -3.12 -16.76
C LYS A 154 -15.29 -3.21 -15.82
N SER A 155 -14.32 -2.32 -16.03
CA SER A 155 -13.18 -2.14 -15.15
C SER A 155 -13.67 -2.10 -13.70
N GLY A 156 -13.14 -2.95 -12.83
CA GLY A 156 -13.45 -3.00 -11.39
C GLY A 156 -13.14 -1.70 -10.61
N PHE A 157 -12.71 -0.65 -11.30
CA PHE A 157 -12.59 0.71 -10.78
C PHE A 157 -13.88 1.54 -10.87
N SER A 158 -14.91 1.03 -11.55
CA SER A 158 -16.13 1.79 -11.85
C SER A 158 -17.24 1.66 -10.82
N ASP A 159 -17.26 0.64 -9.97
CA ASP A 159 -18.35 0.43 -9.02
C ASP A 159 -17.78 0.12 -7.63
N TYR A 160 -17.61 1.16 -6.81
CA TYR A 160 -17.25 1.01 -5.40
C TYR A 160 -18.51 1.11 -4.53
N GLU A 161 -18.67 0.18 -3.59
CA GLU A 161 -19.68 0.28 -2.52
C GLU A 161 -19.11 1.12 -1.39
N LEU A 162 -19.55 2.39 -1.33
CA LEU A 162 -19.21 3.27 -0.22
C LEU A 162 -20.18 3.00 0.94
N PRO A 163 -19.68 2.85 2.18
CA PRO A 163 -20.56 2.85 3.35
C PRO A 163 -21.35 4.16 3.33
N PHE A 164 -22.67 4.06 3.53
CA PHE A 164 -23.67 5.15 3.48
C PHE A 164 -24.10 5.69 2.10
N ILE A 165 -23.30 5.59 1.05
CA ILE A 165 -23.62 6.19 -0.27
C ILE A 165 -24.04 5.11 -1.30
N GLY A 166 -23.66 3.85 -1.08
CA GLY A 166 -23.97 2.74 -2.00
C GLY A 166 -23.03 2.68 -3.20
N ARG A 167 -23.43 1.95 -4.25
CA ARG A 167 -22.62 1.77 -5.47
C ARG A 167 -22.50 3.09 -6.21
N THR A 168 -21.28 3.63 -6.32
CA THR A 168 -21.02 4.86 -7.07
C THR A 168 -19.82 4.73 -7.98
N ASN A 169 -19.92 5.40 -9.13
CA ASN A 169 -18.84 5.47 -10.11
C ASN A 169 -18.02 6.74 -9.90
N LEU A 170 -16.82 6.57 -9.36
CA LEU A 170 -15.90 7.65 -9.04
C LEU A 170 -15.38 8.36 -10.30
N THR A 171 -15.37 7.70 -11.45
CA THR A 171 -14.92 8.28 -12.72
C THR A 171 -15.87 9.35 -13.26
N LYS A 172 -17.12 9.39 -12.78
CA LYS A 172 -18.11 10.40 -13.15
C LYS A 172 -18.00 11.69 -12.31
N TRP A 173 -17.17 11.71 -11.28
CA TRP A 173 -17.04 12.87 -10.39
C TRP A 173 -16.14 13.94 -11.00
N SER A 174 -16.46 15.22 -10.77
CA SER A 174 -15.60 16.32 -11.21
C SER A 174 -14.31 16.36 -10.37
N LEU A 175 -13.17 16.72 -10.99
CA LEU A 175 -11.87 16.80 -10.31
C LEU A 175 -11.90 17.68 -9.05
N PRO A 176 -12.56 18.87 -9.04
CA PRO A 176 -12.68 19.67 -7.82
C PRO A 176 -13.48 18.96 -6.72
N THR A 177 -14.56 18.27 -7.07
CA THR A 177 -15.37 17.53 -6.10
C THR A 177 -14.55 16.41 -5.45
N LEU A 178 -13.82 15.66 -6.27
CA LEU A 178 -12.95 14.59 -5.79
C LEU A 178 -11.85 15.13 -4.87
N ALA A 179 -11.22 16.25 -5.24
CA ALA A 179 -10.19 16.90 -4.43
C ALA A 179 -10.73 17.36 -3.07
N ILE A 180 -11.93 17.94 -3.02
CA ILE A 180 -12.57 18.35 -1.76
C ILE A 180 -12.84 17.15 -0.86
N VAL A 181 -13.39 16.06 -1.41
CA VAL A 181 -13.72 14.86 -0.63
C VAL A 181 -12.46 14.16 -0.12
N LEU A 182 -11.47 13.93 -0.97
CA LEU A 182 -10.21 13.30 -0.56
C LEU A 182 -9.43 14.17 0.42
N GLY A 183 -9.41 15.49 0.21
CA GLY A 183 -8.78 16.43 1.14
C GLY A 183 -9.47 16.47 2.49
N ALA A 184 -10.80 16.34 2.54
CA ALA A 184 -11.52 16.23 3.80
C ALA A 184 -11.16 14.93 4.54
N ILE A 185 -11.14 13.79 3.84
CA ILE A 185 -10.79 12.49 4.42
C ILE A 185 -9.35 12.51 4.97
N ASP A 186 -8.40 13.07 4.22
CA ASP A 186 -7.00 13.20 4.67
C ASP A 186 -6.85 14.26 5.79
N GLY A 187 -7.73 15.26 5.84
CA GLY A 187 -7.76 16.24 6.94
C GLY A 187 -8.11 15.62 8.30
N PHE A 188 -8.85 14.51 8.32
CA PHE A 188 -9.14 13.73 9.53
C PHE A 188 -8.03 12.72 9.88
N ASN A 189 -6.87 12.78 9.22
CA ASN A 189 -5.69 12.00 9.57
C ASN A 189 -5.12 12.48 10.92
N PRO A 190 -4.81 11.59 11.89
CA PRO A 190 -4.23 11.97 13.16
C PRO A 190 -2.99 12.86 13.02
N CYS A 191 -2.16 12.65 11.99
CA CYS A 191 -0.99 13.49 11.72
C CYS A 191 -1.38 14.93 11.34
N ALA A 192 -2.36 15.09 10.44
CA ALA A 192 -2.84 16.39 10.00
C ALA A 192 -3.58 17.14 11.12
N MET A 193 -4.33 16.40 11.95
CA MET A 193 -5.08 16.95 13.07
C MET A 193 -4.17 17.62 14.10
N TRP A 194 -3.04 17.02 14.48
CA TRP A 194 -2.11 17.62 15.46
C TRP A 194 -1.49 18.92 14.94
N VAL A 195 -1.16 18.98 13.65
CA VAL A 195 -0.66 20.21 13.03
C VAL A 195 -1.74 21.29 13.02
N LEU A 196 -3.00 20.93 12.78
CA LEU A 196 -4.12 21.86 12.85
C LEU A 196 -4.34 22.41 14.27
N VAL A 197 -4.29 21.57 15.29
CA VAL A 197 -4.39 22.00 16.70
C VAL A 197 -3.26 22.97 17.05
N TYR A 198 -2.04 22.67 16.62
CA TYR A 198 -0.89 23.56 16.80
C TYR A 198 -1.11 24.91 16.10
N LEU A 199 -1.58 24.90 14.85
CA LEU A 199 -1.88 26.12 14.10
C LEU A 199 -2.95 26.96 14.80
N ILE A 200 -4.04 26.34 15.26
CA ILE A 200 -5.09 27.03 16.03
C ILE A 200 -4.51 27.62 17.32
N GLY A 201 -3.67 26.87 18.03
CA GLY A 201 -2.99 27.33 19.25
C GLY A 201 -2.17 28.62 19.03
N LEU A 202 -1.45 28.70 17.90
CA LEU A 202 -0.72 29.91 17.51
C LEU A 202 -1.64 31.09 17.19
N LEU A 203 -2.85 30.84 16.69
CA LEU A 203 -3.79 31.87 16.25
C LEU A 203 -4.65 32.44 17.39
N ILE A 204 -4.84 31.73 18.50
CA ILE A 204 -5.64 32.17 19.66
C ILE A 204 -5.17 33.53 20.21
N GLY A 205 -3.86 33.83 20.12
CA GLY A 205 -3.28 35.10 20.57
C GLY A 205 -3.39 36.26 19.57
N VAL A 206 -3.83 36.02 18.34
CA VAL A 206 -3.79 37.01 17.25
C VAL A 206 -5.15 37.68 17.07
N LYS A 207 -5.24 38.96 17.47
CA LYS A 207 -6.49 39.75 17.35
C LYS A 207 -6.79 40.26 15.92
N ASP A 208 -5.77 40.31 15.06
CA ASP A 208 -5.88 40.88 13.71
C ASP A 208 -6.25 39.82 12.67
N LYS A 209 -7.47 39.94 12.11
CA LYS A 209 -8.01 39.01 11.10
C LYS A 209 -7.14 38.96 9.84
N LYS A 210 -6.48 40.05 9.44
CA LYS A 210 -5.60 40.05 8.25
C LYS A 210 -4.36 39.19 8.50
N LYS A 211 -3.78 39.28 9.71
CA LYS A 211 -2.64 38.45 10.10
C LYS A 211 -3.02 36.97 10.17
N VAL A 212 -4.22 36.65 10.67
CA VAL A 212 -4.75 35.27 10.66
C VAL A 212 -4.84 34.71 9.24
N TRP A 213 -5.44 35.45 8.30
CA TRP A 213 -5.54 35.00 6.90
C TRP A 213 -4.17 34.83 6.23
N ILE A 214 -3.19 35.69 6.52
CA ILE A 214 -1.83 35.55 5.98
C ILE A 214 -1.13 34.32 6.57
N ILE A 215 -1.24 34.08 7.88
CA ILE A 215 -0.61 32.94 8.54
C ILE A 215 -1.23 31.63 8.04
N VAL A 216 -2.56 31.51 8.05
CA VAL A 216 -3.27 30.30 7.57
C VAL A 216 -3.04 30.10 6.08
N GLY A 217 -3.17 31.15 5.27
CA GLY A 217 -2.99 31.07 3.82
C GLY A 217 -1.57 30.65 3.42
N SER A 218 -0.55 31.25 4.05
CA SER A 218 0.85 30.86 3.79
C SER A 218 1.15 29.43 4.24
N PHE A 219 0.60 29.01 5.38
CA PHE A 219 0.71 27.64 5.86
C PHE A 219 0.09 26.62 4.89
N VAL A 220 -1.17 26.85 4.47
CA VAL A 220 -1.88 25.96 3.53
C VAL A 220 -1.16 25.92 2.18
N LEU A 221 -0.72 27.06 1.66
CA LEU A 221 0.02 27.12 0.40
C LEU A 221 1.35 26.37 0.48
N ALA A 222 2.14 26.60 1.52
CA ALA A 222 3.42 25.90 1.72
C ALA A 222 3.21 24.40 1.88
N SER A 223 2.20 23.98 2.66
CA SER A 223 1.84 22.57 2.83
C SER A 223 1.43 21.93 1.50
N GLY A 224 0.59 22.60 0.71
CA GLY A 224 0.16 22.11 -0.60
C GLY A 224 1.33 21.94 -1.59
N ILE A 225 2.24 22.93 -1.66
CA ILE A 225 3.44 22.83 -2.50
C ILE A 225 4.31 21.67 -2.06
N LEU A 226 4.55 21.54 -0.75
CA LEU A 226 5.39 20.48 -0.20
C LEU A 226 4.79 19.09 -0.47
N TYR A 227 3.47 18.94 -0.26
CA TYR A 227 2.75 17.70 -0.56
C TYR A 227 2.84 17.33 -2.04
N PHE A 228 2.61 18.29 -2.93
CA PHE A 228 2.72 18.07 -4.37
C PHE A 228 4.12 17.62 -4.78
N LEU A 229 5.16 18.28 -4.26
CA LEU A 229 6.55 17.91 -4.52
C LEU A 229 6.88 16.51 -3.98
N PHE A 230 6.46 16.19 -2.76
CA PHE A 230 6.66 14.85 -2.21
C PHE A 230 5.95 13.80 -3.05
N MET A 231 4.65 13.95 -3.31
CA MET A 231 3.91 12.96 -4.11
C MET A 231 4.55 12.77 -5.49
N THR A 232 4.96 13.85 -6.16
CA THR A 232 5.59 13.77 -7.48
C THR A 232 6.97 13.13 -7.43
N ALA A 233 7.85 13.55 -6.51
CA ALA A 233 9.20 13.02 -6.40
C ALA A 233 9.18 11.54 -5.96
N TRP A 234 8.32 11.21 -4.99
CA TRP A 234 8.28 9.92 -4.35
C TRP A 234 7.73 8.82 -5.28
N ILE A 235 6.69 9.11 -6.07
CA ILE A 235 6.16 8.18 -7.08
C ILE A 235 7.24 7.86 -8.12
N ASN A 236 7.98 8.88 -8.60
CA ASN A 236 9.05 8.67 -9.57
C ASN A 236 10.21 7.83 -9.00
N ILE A 237 10.60 8.06 -7.75
CA ILE A 237 11.62 7.27 -7.06
C ILE A 237 11.15 5.81 -6.93
N PHE A 238 9.90 5.58 -6.56
CA PHE A 238 9.35 4.23 -6.41
C PHE A 238 9.19 3.47 -7.72
N LEU A 239 8.87 4.17 -8.82
CA LEU A 239 8.86 3.55 -10.15
C LEU A 239 10.28 3.20 -10.63
N PHE A 240 11.27 4.03 -10.30
CA PHE A 240 12.67 3.80 -10.71
C PHE A 240 13.36 2.70 -9.90
N VAL A 241 13.15 2.66 -8.58
CA VAL A 241 13.81 1.70 -7.69
C VAL A 241 12.98 0.42 -7.49
N GLY A 242 11.72 0.43 -7.92
CA GLY A 242 10.74 -0.61 -7.63
C GLY A 242 10.17 -0.50 -6.21
N TYR A 243 9.01 -1.12 -5.97
CA TYR A 243 8.43 -1.19 -4.63
C TYR A 243 9.33 -2.04 -3.72
N ILE A 244 10.19 -1.39 -2.95
CA ILE A 244 11.16 -2.12 -2.11
C ILE A 244 10.47 -2.57 -0.83
N ARG A 245 10.14 -3.86 -0.76
CA ARG A 245 9.62 -4.51 0.46
C ARG A 245 10.47 -4.21 1.71
N ILE A 246 11.78 -4.11 1.53
CA ILE A 246 12.73 -3.75 2.59
C ILE A 246 12.44 -2.35 3.17
N LEU A 247 12.10 -1.38 2.32
CA LEU A 247 11.78 -0.02 2.76
C LEU A 247 10.50 0.00 3.60
N THR A 248 9.46 -0.71 3.18
CA THR A 248 8.19 -0.81 3.94
C THR A 248 8.41 -1.47 5.31
N ILE A 249 9.16 -2.59 5.35
CA ILE A 249 9.48 -3.26 6.62
C ILE A 249 10.30 -2.32 7.52
N LEU A 250 11.28 -1.61 6.96
CA LEU A 250 12.12 -0.69 7.72
C LEU A 250 11.32 0.47 8.32
N ILE A 251 10.46 1.12 7.54
CA ILE A 251 9.59 2.20 8.04
C ILE A 251 8.63 1.67 9.11
N GLY A 252 8.04 0.48 8.90
CA GLY A 252 7.16 -0.17 9.87
C GLY A 252 7.86 -0.47 11.20
N LEU A 253 9.09 -0.98 11.17
CA LEU A 253 9.88 -1.24 12.38
C LEU A 253 10.24 0.04 13.14
N ILE A 254 10.60 1.12 12.43
CA ILE A 254 10.87 2.42 13.04
C ILE A 254 9.60 2.96 13.71
N ALA A 255 8.46 2.90 13.03
CA ALA A 255 7.19 3.36 13.57
C ALA A 255 6.76 2.57 14.81
N LEU A 256 6.88 1.23 14.77
CA LEU A 256 6.58 0.36 15.91
C LEU A 256 7.53 0.64 17.09
N GLY A 257 8.83 0.78 16.83
CA GLY A 257 9.80 1.12 17.87
C GLY A 257 9.49 2.46 18.52
N GLY A 258 9.24 3.50 17.71
CA GLY A 258 8.86 4.82 18.21
C GLY A 258 7.55 4.80 19.01
N GLY A 259 6.55 4.05 18.54
CA GLY A 259 5.28 3.88 19.24
C GLY A 259 5.43 3.19 20.59
N VAL A 260 6.18 2.10 20.67
CA VAL A 260 6.39 1.36 21.93
C VAL A 260 7.22 2.19 22.92
N LEU A 261 8.23 2.93 22.46
CA LEU A 261 8.98 3.85 23.32
C LEU A 261 8.09 4.96 23.88
N SER A 262 7.25 5.57 23.03
CA SER A 262 6.29 6.60 23.46
C SER A 262 5.29 6.05 24.48
N LEU A 263 4.83 4.81 24.28
CA LEU A 263 3.89 4.15 25.20
C LEU A 263 4.56 3.80 26.53
N LYS A 264 5.82 3.33 26.52
CA LYS A 264 6.61 3.10 27.74
C LYS A 264 6.78 4.39 28.52
N GLU A 265 7.11 5.49 27.85
CA GLU A 265 7.29 6.79 28.50
C GLU A 265 6.00 7.25 29.16
N TYR A 266 4.86 7.10 28.48
CA TYR A 266 3.54 7.37 29.07
C TYR A 266 3.27 6.55 30.34
N PHE A 267 3.57 5.25 30.35
CA PHE A 267 3.33 4.40 31.52
C PHE A 267 4.35 4.55 32.65
N THR A 268 5.57 5.00 32.34
CA THR A 268 6.65 5.19 33.33
C THR A 268 6.56 6.56 33.98
N THR A 269 6.14 7.59 33.24
CA THR A 269 6.14 9.00 33.66
C THR A 269 4.75 9.46 34.13
N LYS A 270 4.02 8.62 34.90
CA LYS A 270 2.61 8.82 35.29
C LYS A 270 2.26 10.19 35.91
N ASP A 271 3.24 10.99 36.35
CA ASP A 271 3.03 12.30 37.01
C ASP A 271 3.69 13.53 36.33
N ALA A 272 4.21 13.42 35.09
CA ALA A 272 4.66 14.60 34.36
C ALA A 272 4.40 14.48 32.85
N LEU A 273 3.32 15.13 32.38
CA LEU A 273 3.04 15.39 30.96
C LEU A 273 3.98 16.44 30.36
N VAL A 274 5.28 16.34 30.67
CA VAL A 274 6.32 17.21 30.13
C VAL A 274 7.42 16.29 29.65
N CYS A 275 7.54 16.12 28.34
CA CYS A 275 8.74 15.52 27.76
C CYS A 275 9.95 16.22 28.38
N GLU A 276 11.03 15.50 28.65
CA GLU A 276 12.30 16.11 29.02
C GLU A 276 12.86 16.86 27.79
N VAL A 277 12.26 18.01 27.46
CA VAL A 277 12.65 18.86 26.33
C VAL A 277 13.88 19.66 26.74
N GLY A 278 15.01 18.95 26.82
CA GLY A 278 16.33 19.54 26.94
C GLY A 278 16.64 20.21 28.28
N ASP A 279 17.94 20.23 28.59
CA ASP A 279 18.50 20.89 29.76
C ASP A 279 17.98 22.33 29.92
N ALA A 280 17.36 22.64 31.07
CA ALA A 280 16.77 23.94 31.39
C ALA A 280 17.76 25.11 31.21
N ASN A 281 19.08 24.85 31.30
CA ASN A 281 20.12 25.83 31.03
C ASN A 281 20.22 26.22 29.54
N SER A 282 19.98 25.28 28.62
CA SER A 282 19.97 25.55 27.16
C SER A 282 18.79 26.44 26.76
N HIS A 283 17.62 26.20 27.36
CA HIS A 283 16.43 27.02 27.17
C HIS A 283 16.64 28.44 27.71
N LYS A 284 17.26 28.57 28.90
CA LYS A 284 17.59 29.87 29.51
C LYS A 284 18.60 30.68 28.68
N ASN A 285 19.61 30.03 28.10
CA ASN A 285 20.59 30.68 27.23
C ASN A 285 19.99 31.12 25.89
N THR A 286 19.08 30.33 25.31
CA THR A 286 18.38 30.69 24.06
C THR A 286 17.42 31.87 24.30
N MET A 287 16.67 31.84 25.41
CA MET A 287 15.76 32.92 25.80
C MET A 287 16.52 34.23 26.09
N ASN A 288 17.70 34.15 26.73
CA ASN A 288 18.56 35.32 27.00
C ASN A 288 19.19 35.91 25.74
N LYS A 289 19.44 35.09 24.70
CA LYS A 289 19.91 35.58 23.40
C LYS A 289 18.80 36.31 22.64
N ILE A 290 17.57 35.80 22.68
CA ILE A 290 16.42 36.44 22.02
C ILE A 290 16.06 37.78 22.69
N LYS A 291 16.16 37.89 24.03
CA LYS A 291 15.93 39.16 24.75
C LYS A 291 17.02 40.23 24.55
N LYS A 292 18.16 39.86 23.94
CA LYS A 292 19.27 40.77 23.64
C LYS A 292 19.23 41.32 22.20
N ILE A 293 18.27 40.88 21.41
CA ILE A 293 17.93 41.40 20.07
C ILE A 293 16.69 42.29 20.25
#